data_AF-A0A1F5AFG6-F1
#
_entry.id   AF-A0A1F5AFG6-F1
#
_cell.length_a   1.000
_cell.length_b   1.000
_cell.length_c   1.000
_cell.angle_alpha   90.00
_cell.angle_beta   90.00
_cell.angle_gamma   90.00
#
_symmetry.space_group_name_H-M   'P 1'
#
loop_
_entity.id
_entity.type
_entity.pdbx_description
1 polymer ?
#
loop_
_entity_poly.entity_id
_entity_poly.type
_entity_poly.pdbx_seq_one_letter_code
_entity_poly.pdbx_strand_id
1 'polypeptide(L)'
;NVKHRLVAERGSVDMESPAFPFDLTDYYQVEMGPGLRRRFMSFDMLAGPEVLAGLKLRTIDLEEAIRRETGATGRPVNIDPGYLTAAALVMATVKDFSHRIALGQGIYAHLEFLFTKTGIKVLDWTYPDFRRAPCQEFFRSVREPYLRRLRERPT
;
A
#
# COMPACT_ATOMS: atom_id res chain seq x y z
N ASN A 1 13.93 7.13 -10.32
CA ASN A 1 12.70 6.36 -10.63
C ASN A 1 12.21 5.69 -9.34
N VAL A 2 10.94 5.88 -8.94
CA VAL A 2 10.36 5.36 -7.68
C VAL A 2 10.53 3.85 -7.54
N LYS A 3 10.20 3.08 -8.59
CA LYS A 3 10.26 1.61 -8.56
C LYS A 3 11.66 1.10 -8.21
N HIS A 4 12.70 1.70 -8.79
CA HIS A 4 14.09 1.31 -8.53
C HIS A 4 14.47 1.47 -7.05
N ARG A 5 14.03 2.57 -6.42
CA ARG A 5 14.29 2.83 -5.00
C ARG A 5 13.53 1.86 -4.10
N LEU A 6 12.28 1.54 -4.43
CA LEU A 6 11.52 0.53 -3.71
C LEU A 6 12.12 -0.87 -3.84
N VAL A 7 12.62 -1.24 -5.03
CA VAL A 7 13.31 -2.53 -5.24
C VAL A 7 14.57 -2.65 -4.39
N ALA A 8 15.37 -1.57 -4.31
CA ALA A 8 16.56 -1.55 -3.48
C ALA A 8 16.25 -1.76 -1.98
N GLU A 9 15.10 -1.28 -1.50
CA GLU A 9 14.70 -1.41 -0.10
C GLU A 9 13.91 -2.70 0.21
N ARG A 10 13.11 -3.19 -0.73
CA ARG A 10 12.10 -4.24 -0.51
C ARG A 10 12.34 -5.53 -1.27
N GLY A 11 13.41 -5.64 -2.04
CA GLY A 11 13.68 -6.81 -2.86
C GLY A 11 13.00 -6.74 -4.23
N SER A 12 12.93 -7.87 -4.93
CA SER A 12 12.40 -7.88 -6.29
C SER A 12 10.88 -7.68 -6.29
N VAL A 13 10.36 -7.02 -7.33
CA VAL A 13 8.91 -6.88 -7.51
C VAL A 13 8.35 -8.24 -7.90
N ASP A 14 7.40 -8.72 -7.11
CA ASP A 14 6.69 -9.98 -7.33
C ASP A 14 5.52 -9.77 -8.32
N MET A 15 4.69 -8.76 -8.07
CA MET A 15 3.60 -8.37 -8.97
C MET A 15 3.47 -6.85 -9.05
N GLU A 16 3.03 -6.35 -10.20
CA GLU A 16 2.76 -4.93 -10.45
C GLU A 16 1.44 -4.79 -11.20
N SER A 17 0.55 -3.93 -10.71
CA SER A 17 -0.71 -3.65 -11.39
C SER A 17 -0.48 -2.73 -12.61
N PRO A 18 -1.39 -2.71 -13.60
CA PRO A 18 -1.48 -1.57 -14.51
C PRO A 18 -1.65 -0.26 -13.72
N ALA A 19 -1.19 0.85 -14.29
CA ALA A 19 -1.52 2.16 -13.73
C ALA A 19 -2.95 2.54 -14.15
N PHE A 20 -3.79 2.90 -13.19
CA PHE A 20 -5.19 3.30 -13.43
C PHE A 20 -5.47 4.70 -12.87
N PRO A 21 -6.49 5.41 -13.38
CA PRO A 21 -6.87 6.72 -12.87
C PRO A 21 -7.23 6.68 -11.38
N PHE A 22 -6.77 7.68 -10.63
CA PHE A 22 -7.22 7.93 -9.26
C PHE A 22 -8.20 9.10 -9.28
N ASP A 23 -9.47 8.76 -9.53
CA ASP A 23 -10.53 9.67 -9.98
C ASP A 23 -11.75 9.74 -9.04
N LEU A 24 -11.62 9.17 -7.84
CA LEU A 24 -12.72 9.09 -6.87
C LEU A 24 -12.72 10.24 -5.86
N THR A 25 -11.72 11.13 -5.90
CA THR A 25 -11.64 12.31 -5.04
C THR A 25 -10.66 13.34 -5.59
N ASP A 26 -11.00 14.63 -5.43
CA ASP A 26 -10.11 15.74 -5.79
C ASP A 26 -9.24 16.20 -4.62
N TYR A 27 -9.34 15.53 -3.47
CA TYR A 27 -8.66 15.91 -2.22
C TYR A 27 -7.15 16.15 -2.38
N TYR A 28 -6.48 15.38 -3.24
CA TYR A 28 -5.04 15.48 -3.46
C TYR A 28 -4.64 16.46 -4.56
N GLN A 29 -5.58 17.00 -5.35
CA GLN A 29 -5.24 17.81 -6.52
C GLN A 29 -4.50 19.10 -6.15
N VAL A 30 -4.81 19.70 -5.00
CA VAL A 30 -4.14 20.92 -4.52
C VAL A 30 -2.66 20.68 -4.26
N GLU A 31 -2.31 19.51 -3.70
CA GLU A 31 -0.93 19.19 -3.31
C GLU A 31 -0.15 18.47 -4.43
N MET A 32 -0.82 17.63 -5.22
CA MET A 32 -0.20 16.70 -6.17
C MET A 32 -0.49 17.02 -7.65
N GLY A 33 -1.39 17.97 -7.92
CA GLY A 33 -1.88 18.28 -9.26
C GLY A 33 -2.98 17.33 -9.76
N PRO A 34 -3.59 17.63 -10.92
CA PRO A 34 -4.66 16.83 -11.51
C PRO A 34 -4.13 15.58 -12.22
N GLY A 35 -5.04 14.68 -12.62
CA GLY A 35 -4.70 13.52 -13.47
C GLY A 35 -3.92 12.43 -12.74
N LEU A 36 -4.13 12.29 -11.43
CA LEU A 36 -3.44 11.32 -10.60
C LEU A 36 -3.66 9.89 -11.11
N ARG A 37 -2.59 9.09 -11.05
CA ARG A 37 -2.62 7.66 -11.38
C ARG A 37 -2.16 6.87 -10.18
N ARG A 38 -2.79 5.73 -9.97
CA ARG A 38 -2.44 4.77 -8.93
C ARG A 38 -1.88 3.50 -9.55
N ARG A 39 -0.96 2.88 -8.83
CA ARG A 39 -0.39 1.58 -9.12
C ARG A 39 -0.10 0.84 -7.83
N PHE A 40 -0.27 -0.48 -7.84
CA PHE A 40 0.12 -1.35 -6.74
C PHE A 40 1.33 -2.20 -7.12
N MET A 41 2.17 -2.49 -6.13
CA MET A 41 3.32 -3.38 -6.25
C MET A 41 3.36 -4.31 -5.03
N SER A 42 3.61 -5.59 -5.26
CA SER A 42 4.05 -6.54 -4.22
C SER A 42 5.52 -6.86 -4.39
N PHE A 43 6.16 -7.29 -3.31
CA PHE A 43 7.59 -7.61 -3.27
C PHE A 43 7.78 -9.03 -2.73
N ASP A 44 8.85 -9.68 -3.17
CA ASP A 44 9.16 -11.06 -2.77
C ASP A 44 9.62 -11.19 -1.31
N MET A 45 10.21 -10.14 -0.76
CA MET A 45 10.68 -10.07 0.62
C MET A 45 9.51 -9.99 1.60
N LEU A 46 9.29 -11.10 2.32
CA LEU A 46 8.32 -11.15 3.40
C LEU A 46 8.75 -10.25 4.56
N ALA A 47 7.77 -9.59 5.18
CA ALA A 47 7.96 -8.76 6.35
C ALA A 47 6.83 -8.99 7.36
N GLY A 48 7.15 -8.91 8.65
CA GLY A 48 6.16 -8.94 9.72
C GLY A 48 5.44 -7.60 9.89
N PRO A 49 4.30 -7.58 10.58
CA PRO A 49 3.53 -6.35 10.81
C PRO A 49 4.30 -5.28 11.61
N GLU A 50 5.25 -5.67 12.45
CA GLU A 50 6.04 -4.79 13.31
C GLU A 50 6.89 -3.77 12.54
N VAL A 51 7.27 -4.07 11.28
CA VAL A 51 8.08 -3.14 10.49
C VAL A 51 7.25 -2.08 9.77
N LEU A 52 5.91 -2.17 9.80
CA LEU A 52 5.02 -1.33 9.00
C LEU A 52 5.17 0.17 9.32
N ALA A 53 5.31 0.52 10.61
CA ALA A 53 5.54 1.90 11.03
C ALA A 53 6.84 2.47 10.45
N GLY A 54 7.95 1.72 10.59
CA GLY A 54 9.25 2.11 10.06
C GLY A 54 9.25 2.19 8.53
N LEU A 55 8.56 1.28 7.85
CA LEU A 55 8.36 1.36 6.40
C LEU A 55 7.66 2.65 6.00
N LYS A 56 6.58 3.04 6.70
CA LYS A 56 5.84 4.26 6.37
C LYS A 56 6.68 5.52 6.53
N LEU A 57 7.52 5.59 7.57
CA LEU A 57 8.44 6.71 7.74
C LEU A 57 9.47 6.77 6.60
N ARG A 58 10.03 5.64 6.19
CA ARG A 58 10.97 5.60 5.05
C ARG A 58 10.30 5.99 3.73
N THR A 59 9.02 5.65 3.52
CA THR A 59 8.34 6.11 2.31
C THR A 59 8.07 7.61 2.33
N ILE A 60 7.81 8.21 3.50
CA ILE A 60 7.71 9.68 3.65
C ILE A 60 9.05 10.34 3.32
N ASP A 61 10.16 9.84 3.86
CA ASP A 61 11.50 10.36 3.57
C ASP A 61 11.85 10.23 2.08
N LEU A 62 11.44 9.12 1.46
CA LEU A 62 11.64 8.88 0.03
C LEU A 62 10.85 9.87 -0.83
N GLU A 63 9.60 10.17 -0.49
CA GLU A 63 8.79 11.18 -1.17
C GLU A 63 9.41 12.58 -1.07
N GLU A 64 9.90 12.94 0.11
CA GLU A 64 10.63 14.18 0.38
C GLU A 64 11.90 14.29 -0.48
N ALA A 65 12.70 13.23 -0.52
CA ALA A 65 13.89 13.17 -1.35
C ALA A 65 13.56 13.37 -2.84
N ILE A 66 12.51 12.69 -3.33
CA ILE A 66 12.05 12.84 -4.72
C ILE A 66 11.60 14.28 -4.98
N ARG A 67 10.86 14.91 -4.07
CA ARG A 67 10.44 16.31 -4.21
C ARG A 67 11.64 17.24 -4.38
N ARG A 68 12.67 17.08 -3.54
CA ARG A 68 13.91 17.88 -3.61
C ARG A 68 14.65 17.67 -4.93
N GLU A 69 14.78 16.41 -5.36
CA GLU A 69 15.48 16.05 -6.60
C GLU A 69 14.78 16.58 -7.85
N THR A 70 13.44 16.62 -7.86
CA THR A 70 12.67 17.11 -9.01
C THR A 70 12.42 18.61 -8.98
N GLY A 71 12.67 19.26 -7.84
CA GLY A 71 12.31 20.67 -7.63
C GLY A 71 10.80 20.92 -7.60
N ALA A 72 9.99 19.89 -7.33
CA ALA A 72 8.55 20.02 -7.30
C ALA A 72 8.09 20.91 -6.11
N THR A 73 7.14 21.80 -6.37
CA THR A 73 6.56 22.69 -5.34
C THR A 73 5.57 21.98 -4.43
N GLY A 74 4.92 20.92 -4.92
CA GLY A 74 4.00 20.06 -4.19
C GLY A 74 4.54 18.65 -3.94
N ARG A 75 3.66 17.69 -3.68
CA ARG A 75 4.03 16.29 -3.45
C ARG A 75 4.00 15.51 -4.76
N PRO A 76 5.16 15.14 -5.35
CA PRO A 76 5.20 14.54 -6.68
C PRO A 76 4.69 13.10 -6.70
N VAL A 77 4.69 12.41 -5.56
CA VAL A 77 4.25 11.02 -5.42
C VAL A 77 3.78 10.73 -4.00
N ASN A 78 2.79 9.86 -3.86
CA ASN A 78 2.36 9.27 -2.59
C ASN A 78 2.65 7.76 -2.62
N ILE A 79 3.30 7.27 -1.57
CA ILE A 79 3.78 5.92 -1.38
C ILE A 79 3.30 5.45 0.00
N ASP A 80 2.34 4.55 -0.03
CA ASP A 80 1.74 3.94 1.16
C ASP A 80 2.12 2.47 1.24
N PRO A 81 2.97 2.06 2.21
CA PRO A 81 3.26 0.66 2.43
C PRO A 81 2.08 -0.01 3.14
N GLY A 82 1.97 -1.31 2.91
CA GLY A 82 1.02 -2.19 3.58
C GLY A 82 1.56 -3.61 3.62
N TYR A 83 0.87 -4.47 4.34
CA TYR A 83 1.13 -5.90 4.33
C TYR A 83 -0.17 -6.68 4.14
N LEU A 84 -0.01 -7.89 3.62
CA LEU A 84 -1.09 -8.83 3.42
C LEU A 84 -0.87 -10.03 4.34
N THR A 85 -1.94 -10.50 4.93
CA THR A 85 -1.99 -11.78 5.67
C THR A 85 -2.90 -12.75 4.94
N ALA A 86 -3.01 -13.98 5.46
CA ALA A 86 -3.97 -14.93 4.93
C ALA A 86 -5.42 -14.40 5.03
N ALA A 87 -5.70 -13.48 5.96
CA ALA A 87 -7.04 -13.01 6.29
C ALA A 87 -7.34 -11.57 5.87
N ALA A 88 -6.34 -10.71 5.66
CA ALA A 88 -6.57 -9.27 5.47
C ALA A 88 -5.48 -8.55 4.68
N LEU A 89 -5.84 -7.38 4.14
CA LEU A 89 -4.90 -6.34 3.72
C LEU A 89 -4.89 -5.21 4.75
N VAL A 90 -3.70 -4.78 5.17
CA VAL A 90 -3.50 -3.68 6.13
C VAL A 90 -2.55 -2.65 5.53
N MET A 91 -2.95 -1.39 5.55
CA MET A 91 -2.17 -0.26 5.03
C MET A 91 -1.68 0.63 6.18
N ALA A 92 -0.52 1.27 6.02
CA ALA A 92 -0.04 2.27 6.96
C ALA A 92 -0.65 3.65 6.66
N THR A 93 -0.92 4.43 7.71
CA THR A 93 -1.38 5.81 7.56
C THR A 93 -0.88 6.70 8.69
N VAL A 94 -0.72 7.98 8.42
CA VAL A 94 -0.42 9.04 9.41
C VAL A 94 -1.69 9.65 10.02
N LYS A 95 -2.85 9.29 9.49
CA LYS A 95 -4.13 9.87 9.90
C LYS A 95 -4.74 9.00 10.99
N ASP A 96 -4.92 9.54 12.19
CA ASP A 96 -5.70 8.86 13.23
C ASP A 96 -7.19 8.80 12.86
N PHE A 97 -7.88 7.74 13.27
CA PHE A 97 -9.34 7.60 13.18
C PHE A 97 -9.85 6.45 14.06
N SER A 98 -11.15 6.41 14.33
CA SER A 98 -11.78 5.49 15.32
C SER A 98 -11.49 3.99 15.13
N HIS A 99 -11.24 3.53 13.90
CA HIS A 99 -10.95 2.12 13.59
C HIS A 99 -9.46 1.82 13.38
N ARG A 100 -8.59 2.83 13.48
CA ARG A 100 -7.15 2.71 13.17
C ARG A 100 -6.37 2.41 14.43
N ILE A 101 -5.47 1.43 14.35
CA ILE A 101 -4.71 0.95 15.50
C ILE A 101 -3.33 1.61 15.48
N ALA A 102 -2.94 2.27 16.57
CA ALA A 102 -1.62 2.87 16.68
C ALA A 102 -0.50 1.82 16.60
N LEU A 103 0.50 2.07 15.75
CA LEU A 103 1.72 1.27 15.61
C LEU A 103 2.95 1.93 16.27
N GLY A 104 2.78 3.17 16.75
CA GLY A 104 3.84 4.03 17.27
C GLY A 104 4.34 5.03 16.23
N GLN A 105 5.13 6.02 16.69
CA GLN A 105 5.75 7.05 15.83
C GLN A 105 4.74 7.85 14.99
N GLY A 106 3.52 8.03 15.48
CA GLY A 106 2.43 8.70 14.75
C GLY A 106 1.89 7.91 13.55
N ILE A 107 2.25 6.63 13.41
CA ILE A 107 1.76 5.75 12.36
C ILE A 107 0.68 4.82 12.91
N TYR A 108 -0.34 4.58 12.09
CA TYR A 108 -1.48 3.74 12.40
C TYR A 108 -1.68 2.67 11.33
N ALA A 109 -2.14 1.49 11.74
CA ALA A 109 -2.63 0.44 10.86
C ALA A 109 -4.09 0.73 10.47
N HIS A 110 -4.34 0.68 9.17
CA HIS A 110 -5.66 0.74 8.55
C HIS A 110 -6.01 -0.63 7.98
N LEU A 111 -7.00 -1.30 8.56
CA LEU A 111 -7.54 -2.55 8.02
C LEU A 111 -8.38 -2.25 6.78
N GLU A 112 -7.86 -2.57 5.60
CA GLU A 112 -8.45 -2.13 4.33
C GLU A 112 -9.59 -3.06 3.91
N PHE A 113 -9.35 -4.37 3.86
CA PHE A 113 -10.40 -5.37 3.62
C PHE A 113 -9.98 -6.75 4.12
N LEU A 114 -10.95 -7.66 4.17
CA LEU A 114 -10.76 -9.05 4.56
C LEU A 114 -10.82 -9.99 3.36
N PHE A 115 -9.95 -10.99 3.35
CA PHE A 115 -10.05 -12.13 2.46
C PHE A 115 -10.97 -13.20 3.08
N THR A 116 -11.97 -13.61 2.33
CA THR A 116 -12.92 -14.66 2.72
C THR A 116 -12.79 -15.86 1.79
N LYS A 117 -13.56 -16.92 2.06
CA LYS A 117 -13.66 -18.08 1.16
C LYS A 117 -14.27 -17.71 -0.20
N THR A 118 -15.17 -16.71 -0.24
CA THR A 118 -15.93 -16.33 -1.43
C THR A 118 -15.37 -15.10 -2.15
N GLY A 119 -14.44 -14.36 -1.54
CA GLY A 119 -13.81 -13.21 -2.17
C GLY A 119 -13.23 -12.20 -1.19
N ILE A 120 -13.34 -10.92 -1.51
CA ILE A 120 -12.97 -9.83 -0.62
C ILE A 120 -14.22 -9.28 0.07
N LYS A 121 -14.17 -9.16 1.39
CA LYS A 121 -15.15 -8.42 2.18
C LYS A 121 -14.57 -7.04 2.49
N VAL A 122 -15.15 -6.02 1.86
CA VAL A 122 -14.89 -4.62 2.21
C VAL A 122 -15.55 -4.27 3.55
N LEU A 123 -15.02 -3.25 4.21
CA LEU A 123 -15.45 -2.72 5.49
C LEU A 123 -16.05 -1.33 5.29
N ASP A 124 -16.75 -0.78 6.27
CA ASP A 124 -17.43 0.52 6.13
C ASP A 124 -16.45 1.67 5.83
N TRP A 125 -15.20 1.53 6.29
CA TRP A 125 -14.14 2.52 6.10
C TRP A 125 -13.15 2.20 4.96
N THR A 126 -13.32 1.09 4.23
CA THR A 126 -12.45 0.77 3.06
C THR A 126 -12.45 1.94 2.10
N TYR A 127 -11.26 2.36 1.66
CA TYR A 127 -11.12 3.47 0.73
C TYR A 127 -11.87 3.18 -0.58
N PRO A 128 -12.49 4.20 -1.20
CA PRO A 128 -13.31 4.00 -2.39
C PRO A 128 -12.61 3.25 -3.53
N ASP A 129 -11.31 3.47 -3.72
CA ASP A 129 -10.58 2.84 -4.81
C ASP A 129 -10.25 1.36 -4.53
N PHE A 130 -10.12 0.97 -3.25
CA PHE A 130 -9.97 -0.42 -2.82
C PHE A 130 -11.27 -1.23 -2.92
N ARG A 131 -12.41 -0.57 -3.11
CA ARG A 131 -13.70 -1.22 -3.40
C ARG A 131 -13.84 -1.64 -4.86
N ARG A 132 -12.99 -1.15 -5.76
CA ARG A 132 -13.07 -1.45 -7.20
C ARG A 132 -12.52 -2.84 -7.50
N ALA A 133 -13.15 -3.54 -8.44
CA ALA A 133 -12.76 -4.89 -8.85
C ALA A 133 -11.27 -5.00 -9.26
N PRO A 134 -10.68 -4.07 -10.05
CA PRO A 134 -9.26 -4.18 -10.42
C PRO A 134 -8.29 -4.16 -9.22
N CYS A 135 -8.61 -3.40 -8.16
CA CYS A 135 -7.80 -3.38 -6.94
C CYS A 135 -7.94 -4.71 -6.18
N GLN A 136 -9.16 -5.18 -6.01
CA GLN A 136 -9.46 -6.44 -5.34
C GLN A 136 -8.83 -7.65 -6.06
N GLU A 137 -8.93 -7.69 -7.39
CA GLU A 137 -8.32 -8.72 -8.22
C GLU A 137 -6.80 -8.75 -8.07
N PHE A 138 -6.14 -7.58 -8.13
CA PHE A 138 -4.70 -7.49 -7.91
C PHE A 138 -4.28 -8.10 -6.57
N PHE A 139 -4.90 -7.70 -5.46
CA PHE A 139 -4.53 -8.21 -4.13
C PHE A 139 -4.93 -9.68 -3.91
N ARG A 140 -5.96 -10.17 -4.61
CA ARG A 140 -6.24 -11.62 -4.65
C ARG A 140 -5.11 -12.38 -5.33
N SER A 141 -4.62 -11.89 -6.47
CA SER A 141 -3.49 -12.50 -7.16
C SER A 141 -2.20 -12.47 -6.34
N VAL A 142 -1.93 -11.38 -5.61
CA VAL A 142 -0.79 -11.29 -4.66
C VAL A 142 -0.92 -12.29 -3.51
N ARG A 143 -2.15 -12.56 -3.03
CA ARG A 143 -2.38 -13.48 -1.91
C ARG A 143 -2.06 -14.94 -2.26
N GLU A 144 -2.30 -15.36 -3.49
CA GLU A 144 -2.11 -16.75 -3.91
C GLU A 144 -0.69 -17.30 -3.73
N PRO A 145 0.38 -16.66 -4.25
CA PRO A 145 1.75 -17.10 -4.00
C PRO A 145 2.13 -17.02 -2.53
N TYR A 146 1.65 -16.01 -1.80
CA TYR A 146 1.88 -15.91 -0.35
C TYR A 146 1.31 -17.11 0.40
N LEU A 147 0.07 -17.53 0.11
CA LEU A 147 -0.54 -18.71 0.73
C LEU A 147 0.20 -20.01 0.38
N ARG A 148 0.74 -20.13 -0.84
CA ARG A 148 1.58 -21.29 -1.21
C ARG A 148 2.84 -21.34 -0.36
N ARG A 149 3.57 -20.22 -0.26
CA ARG A 149 4.80 -20.11 0.57
C ARG A 149 4.54 -20.43 2.04
N LEU A 150 3.38 -20.06 2.59
CA LEU A 150 3.03 -20.41 3.97
C LEU A 150 2.83 -21.92 4.18
N ARG A 151 2.36 -22.67 3.18
CA ARG A 151 2.19 -24.13 3.26
C ARG A 151 3.50 -24.88 3.13
N GLU A 152 4.47 -24.30 2.43
CA GLU A 152 5.78 -24.88 2.16
C GLU A 152 6.81 -24.61 3.28
N ARG A 153 6.50 -23.68 4.21
CA ARG A 153 7.37 -23.42 5.36
C ARG A 153 7.25 -24.57 6.38
N PRO A 154 8.36 -25.26 6.73
CA PRO A 154 8.36 -26.15 7.89
C PRO A 154 8.05 -25.33 9.15
N THR A 155 7.15 -25.85 9.98
CA THR A 155 6.88 -25.35 11.33
C THR A 155 8.10 -25.37 12.22
#